data_AF-A0A1H6MH98-F1
#
_entry.id   AF-A0A1H6MH98-F1
#
_cell.length_a   1.000
_cell.length_b   1.000
_cell.length_c   1.000
_cell.angle_alpha   90.00
_cell.angle_beta   90.00
_cell.angle_gamma   90.00
#
_symmetry.space_group_name_H-M   'P 1'
#
loop_
_entity.id
_entity.type
_entity.pdbx_description
1 polymer ?
#
loop_
_entity_poly.entity_id
_entity_poly.type
_entity_poly.pdbx_seq_one_letter_code
_entity_poly.pdbx_strand_id
1 'polypeptide(L)'
;MIALLNNSDKRDLGIKAYPAEKSMYKAILESSGMHRKVKGIWGITPPTDANYLKVWDIIEEFFNNAKDQAQNFSTLDAILTSPPFGIKKPVLPIFYIAVYLFNKDEIAVYEDRFYVPYFTTEHLERFLKRPDTFTFQQFKIEGVTQSFLQEYENSLLNGKKAPNVPKLFQAMAVFMQDIPPYTKQTKNISEVAQKVRDAFKNNKSPQDLLFRKLPEACGFDKNNTKGFGDVVKQSLQEIKNAYNKMISNQILILSEKFNIEKLEQAKGKVKTKLVEYGQNLQTYSTDEETTNFINIIGEDFTNLDYYFEHILISVNNKHPKEWTDTDSDLVKQKLSENIKLIINLDKVRSYHSKDELTDPQEIAIMENIEILSNNAKIRLATKILKSVSVQVERVKNG
;
A
#
# COMPACT_ATOMS: atom_id res chain seq x y z
N MET A 1 35.88 4.49 1.58
CA MET A 1 34.62 3.82 1.93
C MET A 1 33.41 4.40 1.19
N ILE A 2 33.06 5.67 1.37
CA ILE A 2 31.90 6.27 0.67
C ILE A 2 32.02 6.15 -0.86
N ALA A 3 33.19 6.46 -1.43
CA ALA A 3 33.43 6.28 -2.86
C ALA A 3 33.32 4.82 -3.32
N LEU A 4 33.70 3.86 -2.47
CA LEU A 4 33.56 2.43 -2.77
C LEU A 4 32.08 2.03 -2.85
N LEU A 5 31.26 2.48 -1.89
CA LEU A 5 29.83 2.20 -1.85
C LEU A 5 29.08 2.81 -3.05
N ASN A 6 29.37 4.06 -3.40
CA ASN A 6 28.54 4.84 -4.34
C ASN A 6 29.07 4.87 -5.79
N ASN A 7 30.33 4.50 -6.01
CA ASN A 7 30.99 4.64 -7.32
C ASN A 7 31.77 3.38 -7.73
N SER A 8 31.39 2.20 -7.24
CA SER A 8 32.02 0.93 -7.62
C SER A 8 31.97 0.61 -9.12
N ASP A 9 31.08 1.28 -9.84
CA ASP A 9 30.87 1.18 -11.29
C ASP A 9 31.78 2.12 -12.12
N LYS A 10 32.64 2.91 -11.46
CA LYS A 10 33.48 3.93 -12.09
C LYS A 10 34.95 3.61 -11.91
N ARG A 11 35.75 3.90 -12.94
CA ARG A 11 37.23 3.87 -12.86
C ARG A 11 37.71 4.70 -11.67
N ASP A 12 38.69 4.18 -10.93
CA ASP A 12 39.27 4.81 -9.73
C ASP A 12 38.21 5.19 -8.66
N LEU A 13 37.04 4.54 -8.65
CA LEU A 13 35.88 4.92 -7.83
C LEU A 13 35.44 6.38 -8.02
N GLY A 14 35.77 6.98 -9.18
CA GLY A 14 35.54 8.39 -9.48
C GLY A 14 36.53 9.37 -8.83
N ILE A 15 37.61 8.89 -8.20
CA ILE A 15 38.60 9.74 -7.53
C ILE A 15 39.58 10.33 -8.56
N LYS A 16 39.38 11.61 -8.92
CA LYS A 16 40.16 12.30 -9.97
C LYS A 16 41.57 12.71 -9.50
N ALA A 17 41.68 13.42 -8.38
CA ALA A 17 42.96 13.88 -7.82
C ALA A 17 43.74 12.72 -7.17
N TYR A 18 44.91 13.00 -6.58
CA TYR A 18 45.74 12.02 -5.85
C TYR A 18 45.79 12.30 -4.33
N PRO A 19 44.64 12.27 -3.62
CA PRO A 19 44.64 12.36 -2.16
C PRO A 19 45.01 11.01 -1.53
N ALA A 20 45.13 10.96 -0.20
CA ALA A 20 45.50 9.75 0.55
C ALA A 20 44.55 8.57 0.26
N GLU A 21 43.26 8.84 0.05
CA GLU A 21 42.25 7.85 -0.29
C GLU A 21 42.52 7.18 -1.64
N LYS A 22 43.08 7.89 -2.61
CA LYS A 22 43.47 7.30 -3.90
C LYS A 22 44.63 6.33 -3.72
N SER A 23 45.63 6.69 -2.91
CA SER A 23 46.74 5.78 -2.59
C SER A 23 46.24 4.51 -1.90
N MET A 24 45.31 4.64 -0.95
CA MET A 24 44.69 3.49 -0.27
C MET A 24 43.87 2.61 -1.24
N TYR A 25 43.07 3.23 -2.12
CA TYR A 25 42.35 2.52 -3.18
C TYR A 25 43.31 1.73 -4.06
N LYS A 26 44.39 2.36 -4.55
CA LYS A 26 45.37 1.72 -5.42
C LYS A 26 46.07 0.54 -4.73
N ALA A 27 46.46 0.73 -3.47
CA ALA A 27 47.21 -0.25 -2.70
C ALA A 27 46.40 -1.48 -2.27
N ILE A 28 45.07 -1.39 -2.21
CA ILE A 28 44.21 -2.48 -1.75
C ILE A 28 43.29 -2.99 -2.84
N LEU A 29 42.49 -2.12 -3.47
CA LEU A 29 41.43 -2.52 -4.38
C LEU A 29 41.94 -2.73 -5.82
N GLU A 30 42.80 -1.84 -6.31
CA GLU A 30 43.38 -1.96 -7.65
C GLU A 30 44.45 -3.05 -7.71
N SER A 31 45.42 -3.04 -6.77
CA SER A 31 46.53 -3.99 -6.72
C SER A 31 46.10 -5.45 -6.54
N SER A 32 45.09 -5.71 -5.70
CA SER A 32 44.55 -7.06 -5.47
C SER A 32 43.68 -7.55 -6.63
N GLY A 33 43.28 -6.65 -7.54
CA GLY A 33 42.30 -6.92 -8.59
C GLY A 33 40.85 -6.96 -8.12
N MET A 34 40.55 -6.52 -6.89
CA MET A 34 39.19 -6.44 -6.35
C MET A 34 38.31 -5.40 -7.05
N HIS A 35 38.90 -4.36 -7.64
CA HIS A 35 38.16 -3.40 -8.47
C HIS A 35 38.81 -3.31 -9.84
N ARG A 36 38.13 -3.84 -10.86
CA ARG A 36 38.66 -3.92 -12.22
C ARG A 36 37.56 -3.83 -13.27
N LYS A 37 37.99 -3.66 -14.52
CA LYS A 37 37.09 -3.66 -15.68
C LYS A 37 36.87 -5.07 -16.19
N VAL A 38 35.64 -5.56 -16.15
CA VAL A 38 35.23 -6.86 -16.72
C VAL A 38 34.19 -6.62 -17.81
N LYS A 39 34.43 -7.17 -19.01
CA LYS A 39 33.54 -7.03 -20.18
C LYS A 39 33.12 -5.57 -20.47
N GLY A 40 34.04 -4.62 -20.31
CA GLY A 40 33.76 -3.21 -20.59
C GLY A 40 33.23 -2.39 -19.40
N ILE A 41 32.86 -3.04 -18.29
CA ILE A 41 32.20 -2.42 -17.14
C ILE A 41 33.13 -2.48 -15.92
N TRP A 42 33.27 -1.37 -15.18
CA TRP A 42 33.99 -1.37 -13.91
C TRP A 42 33.11 -1.93 -12.80
N GLY A 43 33.70 -2.67 -11.88
CA GLY A 43 32.97 -3.29 -10.79
C GLY A 43 33.89 -3.90 -9.75
N ILE A 44 33.29 -4.29 -8.63
CA ILE A 44 33.95 -5.13 -7.64
C ILE A 44 33.93 -6.58 -8.13
N THR A 45 35.04 -7.30 -7.96
CA THR A 45 35.21 -8.70 -8.36
C THR A 45 36.09 -9.44 -7.38
N PRO A 46 36.09 -10.79 -7.36
CA PRO A 46 37.05 -11.54 -6.58
C PRO A 46 38.51 -11.16 -6.91
N PRO A 47 39.39 -11.06 -5.90
CA PRO A 47 40.80 -10.75 -6.08
C PRO A 47 41.48 -11.72 -7.03
N THR A 48 42.46 -11.24 -7.80
CA THR A 48 43.35 -12.10 -8.60
C THR A 48 44.59 -12.53 -7.83
N ASP A 49 44.96 -11.79 -6.79
CA ASP A 49 46.06 -12.15 -5.90
C ASP A 49 45.61 -13.21 -4.88
N ALA A 50 46.41 -14.27 -4.73
CA ALA A 50 46.07 -15.43 -3.90
C ALA A 50 45.98 -15.12 -2.40
N ASN A 51 46.71 -14.14 -1.88
CA ASN A 51 46.63 -13.78 -0.45
C ASN A 51 45.35 -13.02 -0.16
N TYR A 52 44.99 -12.09 -1.04
CA TYR A 52 43.72 -11.37 -0.94
C TYR A 52 42.51 -12.30 -1.18
N LEU A 53 42.65 -13.28 -2.09
CA LEU A 53 41.59 -14.26 -2.35
C LEU A 53 41.24 -15.08 -1.10
N LYS A 54 42.22 -15.48 -0.29
CA LYS A 54 41.94 -16.18 0.99
C LYS A 54 41.09 -15.35 1.95
N VAL A 55 41.36 -14.04 2.03
CA VAL A 55 40.57 -13.12 2.87
C VAL A 55 39.15 -12.98 2.31
N TRP A 56 39.05 -12.87 0.98
CA TRP A 56 37.78 -12.81 0.27
C TRP A 56 36.92 -14.05 0.54
N ASP A 57 37.51 -15.24 0.40
CA ASP A 57 36.83 -16.53 0.60
C ASP A 57 36.29 -16.68 2.02
N ILE A 58 37.03 -16.23 3.04
CA ILE A 58 36.54 -16.23 4.45
C ILE A 58 35.29 -15.35 4.62
N ILE A 59 35.26 -14.18 3.97
CA ILE A 59 34.13 -13.26 4.06
C ILE A 59 32.95 -13.79 3.23
N GLU A 60 33.20 -14.43 2.09
CA GLU A 60 32.13 -15.13 1.35
C GLU A 60 31.57 -16.31 2.15
N GLU A 61 32.43 -17.10 2.80
CA GLU A 61 32.01 -18.20 3.66
C GLU A 61 31.14 -17.71 4.82
N PHE A 62 31.45 -16.54 5.39
CA PHE A 62 30.58 -15.89 6.37
C PHE A 62 29.18 -15.62 5.83
N PHE A 63 29.05 -15.06 4.63
CA PHE A 63 27.73 -14.84 4.03
C PHE A 63 27.02 -16.17 3.74
N ASN A 64 27.75 -17.18 3.27
CA ASN A 64 27.21 -18.53 3.02
C ASN A 64 26.74 -19.21 4.31
N ASN A 65 27.41 -18.97 5.45
CA ASN A 65 27.01 -19.47 6.75
C ASN A 65 25.88 -18.63 7.38
N ALA A 66 25.69 -17.39 6.92
CA ALA A 66 24.59 -16.53 7.29
C ALA A 66 23.29 -16.79 6.49
N LYS A 67 23.14 -17.98 5.88
CA LYS A 67 21.91 -18.39 5.16
C LYS A 67 20.71 -18.56 6.11
N ASP A 68 20.93 -19.20 7.26
CA ASP A 68 19.84 -19.58 8.18
C ASP A 68 19.57 -18.51 9.24
N GLN A 69 20.59 -17.72 9.63
CA GLN A 69 20.48 -16.65 10.60
C GLN A 69 21.37 -15.47 10.20
N ALA A 70 20.86 -14.25 10.33
CA ALA A 70 21.62 -13.04 10.07
C ALA A 70 22.83 -12.97 11.03
N GLN A 71 24.03 -12.74 10.48
CA GLN A 71 25.28 -12.73 11.24
C GLN A 71 25.93 -11.35 11.26
N ASN A 72 26.74 -11.11 12.29
CA ASN A 72 27.44 -9.85 12.52
C ASN A 72 28.91 -9.95 12.10
N PHE A 73 29.44 -8.94 11.39
CA PHE A 73 30.83 -8.95 10.93
C PHE A 73 31.89 -8.95 12.04
N SER A 74 31.55 -8.52 13.26
CA SER A 74 32.47 -8.59 14.41
C SER A 74 32.92 -10.02 14.72
N THR A 75 32.22 -11.05 14.24
CA THR A 75 32.68 -12.44 14.33
C THR A 75 33.91 -12.71 13.46
N LEU A 76 34.11 -11.95 12.37
CA LEU A 76 35.27 -12.05 11.47
C LEU A 76 36.49 -11.27 11.93
N ASP A 77 36.30 -10.22 12.74
CA ASP A 77 37.39 -9.35 13.17
C ASP A 77 38.51 -10.16 13.84
N ALA A 78 38.18 -11.11 14.72
CA ALA A 78 39.17 -11.94 15.40
C ALA A 78 39.98 -12.82 14.43
N ILE A 79 39.31 -13.35 13.39
CA ILE A 79 39.93 -14.23 12.39
C ILE A 79 40.89 -13.43 11.51
N LEU A 80 40.41 -12.30 10.96
CA LEU A 80 41.17 -11.52 9.96
C LEU A 80 42.27 -10.65 10.58
N THR A 81 42.18 -10.33 11.87
CA THR A 81 43.24 -9.58 12.58
C THR A 81 44.36 -10.48 13.10
N SER A 82 44.12 -11.79 13.22
CA SER A 82 45.10 -12.76 13.69
C SER A 82 46.00 -13.26 12.54
N PRO A 83 47.19 -13.83 12.84
CA PRO A 83 47.97 -14.58 11.85
C PRO A 83 47.12 -15.70 11.21
N PRO A 84 47.30 -16.01 9.91
CA PRO A 84 48.35 -15.49 9.01
C PRO A 84 48.02 -14.15 8.34
N PHE A 85 46.82 -13.59 8.53
CA PHE A 85 46.35 -12.41 7.79
C PHE A 85 46.85 -11.10 8.40
N GLY A 86 46.73 -10.94 9.72
CA GLY A 86 47.25 -9.77 10.45
C GLY A 86 46.67 -8.42 9.99
N ILE A 87 45.48 -8.39 9.39
CA ILE A 87 44.89 -7.18 8.80
C ILE A 87 44.58 -6.19 9.92
N LYS A 88 45.01 -4.94 9.75
CA LYS A 88 44.74 -3.88 10.73
C LYS A 88 43.25 -3.57 10.75
N LYS A 89 42.65 -3.49 11.94
CA LYS A 89 41.22 -3.22 12.15
C LYS A 89 40.64 -2.08 11.28
N PRO A 90 41.29 -0.90 11.14
CA PRO A 90 40.76 0.19 10.32
C PRO A 90 40.60 -0.13 8.82
N VAL A 91 41.26 -1.18 8.33
CA VAL A 91 41.27 -1.59 6.93
C VAL A 91 40.21 -2.66 6.63
N LEU A 92 39.81 -3.45 7.63
CA LEU A 92 38.82 -4.53 7.49
C LEU A 92 37.54 -4.12 6.77
N PRO A 93 36.92 -2.95 7.07
CA PRO A 93 35.68 -2.58 6.40
C PRO A 93 35.77 -2.47 4.89
N ILE A 94 36.97 -2.21 4.33
CA ILE A 94 37.17 -2.18 2.87
C ILE A 94 36.86 -3.55 2.26
N PHE A 95 37.29 -4.62 2.92
CA PHE A 95 37.04 -5.99 2.47
C PHE A 95 35.57 -6.38 2.66
N TYR A 96 34.99 -6.10 3.83
CA TYR A 96 33.57 -6.40 4.11
C TYR A 96 32.65 -5.77 3.07
N ILE A 97 32.85 -4.47 2.80
CA ILE A 97 32.03 -3.74 1.84
C ILE A 97 32.32 -4.18 0.40
N ALA A 98 33.55 -4.54 0.06
CA ALA A 98 33.84 -5.07 -1.28
C ALA A 98 33.09 -6.39 -1.54
N VAL A 99 33.17 -7.36 -0.62
CA VAL A 99 32.46 -8.65 -0.77
C VAL A 99 30.95 -8.46 -0.70
N TYR A 100 30.45 -7.59 0.18
CA TYR A 100 29.04 -7.20 0.20
C TYR A 100 28.60 -6.61 -1.15
N LEU A 101 29.35 -5.67 -1.73
CA LEU A 101 28.99 -5.03 -2.99
C LEU A 101 28.96 -6.01 -4.17
N PHE A 102 29.86 -7.00 -4.16
CA PHE A 102 29.86 -8.07 -5.15
C PHE A 102 28.59 -8.92 -5.06
N ASN A 103 28.15 -9.23 -3.84
CA ASN A 103 26.98 -10.08 -3.55
C ASN A 103 25.71 -9.28 -3.17
N LYS A 104 25.67 -7.96 -3.43
CA LYS A 104 24.66 -7.05 -2.86
C LYS A 104 23.23 -7.39 -3.22
N ASP A 105 23.07 -8.05 -4.36
CA ASP A 105 21.77 -8.45 -4.89
C ASP A 105 21.26 -9.76 -4.25
N GLU A 106 22.12 -10.45 -3.49
CA GLU A 106 21.83 -11.69 -2.78
C GLU A 106 21.95 -11.56 -1.25
N ILE A 107 22.19 -10.36 -0.72
CA ILE A 107 22.36 -10.14 0.72
C ILE A 107 21.31 -9.15 1.23
N ALA A 108 20.55 -9.56 2.24
CA ALA A 108 19.74 -8.68 3.07
C ALA A 108 20.59 -8.08 4.19
N VAL A 109 20.46 -6.77 4.39
CA VAL A 109 21.09 -6.05 5.50
C VAL A 109 20.03 -5.70 6.53
N TYR A 110 20.39 -5.84 7.81
CA TYR A 110 19.54 -5.43 8.93
C TYR A 110 20.34 -4.54 9.89
N GLU A 111 19.71 -3.50 10.40
CA GLU A 111 20.20 -2.64 11.47
C GLU A 111 19.23 -2.74 12.64
N ASP A 112 19.73 -3.08 13.84
CA ASP A 112 18.89 -3.28 15.04
C ASP A 112 17.70 -4.24 14.81
N ARG A 113 17.92 -5.29 14.00
CA ARG A 113 16.93 -6.30 13.56
C ARG A 113 15.84 -5.77 12.61
N PHE A 114 15.96 -4.54 12.13
CA PHE A 114 15.11 -3.99 11.07
C PHE A 114 15.79 -4.12 9.72
N TYR A 115 15.05 -4.58 8.72
CA TYR A 115 15.57 -4.69 7.36
C TYR A 115 15.91 -3.31 6.80
N VAL A 116 17.07 -3.20 6.18
CA VAL A 116 17.60 -2.00 5.52
C VAL A 116 17.49 -2.22 4.00
N PRO A 117 16.49 -1.63 3.33
CA PRO A 117 16.27 -1.86 1.89
C PRO A 117 17.39 -1.30 1.01
N TYR A 118 18.02 -0.22 1.45
CA TYR A 118 19.15 0.41 0.78
C TYR A 118 20.24 0.67 1.79
N PHE A 119 21.40 0.06 1.59
CA PHE A 119 22.57 0.34 2.42
C PHE A 119 23.20 1.68 1.99
N THR A 120 22.70 2.78 2.57
CA THR A 120 23.12 4.15 2.20
C THR A 120 24.41 4.57 2.89
N THR A 121 24.93 5.76 2.51
CA THR A 121 26.09 6.38 3.17
C THR A 121 25.89 6.52 4.68
N GLU A 122 24.70 6.91 5.13
CA GLU A 122 24.37 7.07 6.56
C GLU A 122 24.41 5.72 7.29
N HIS A 123 23.93 4.65 6.66
CA HIS A 123 24.04 3.29 7.20
C HIS A 123 25.50 2.84 7.25
N LEU A 124 26.29 3.12 6.22
CA LEU A 124 27.72 2.82 6.19
C LEU A 124 28.46 3.53 7.34
N GLU A 125 28.20 4.81 7.58
CA GLU A 125 28.83 5.55 8.68
C GLU A 125 28.47 4.96 10.05
N ARG A 126 27.20 4.57 10.25
CA ARG A 126 26.78 3.88 11.48
C ARG A 126 27.42 2.51 11.61
N PHE A 127 27.46 1.73 10.52
CA PHE A 127 28.14 0.44 10.47
C PHE A 127 29.62 0.53 10.83
N LEU A 128 30.34 1.54 10.33
CA LEU A 128 31.74 1.75 10.66
C LEU A 128 31.99 2.08 12.14
N LYS A 129 31.02 2.72 12.80
CA LYS A 129 31.08 3.06 14.24
C LYS A 129 30.63 1.90 15.13
N ARG A 130 29.58 1.21 14.71
CA ARG A 130 28.89 0.13 15.45
C ARG A 130 28.58 -1.03 14.53
N PRO A 131 29.59 -1.82 14.11
CA PRO A 131 29.35 -2.98 13.26
C PRO A 131 28.49 -4.02 13.98
N ASP A 132 28.50 -4.05 15.31
CA ASP A 132 27.73 -4.93 16.21
C ASP A 132 26.20 -4.82 16.04
N THR A 133 25.69 -3.67 15.57
CA THR A 133 24.25 -3.45 15.38
C THR A 133 23.75 -3.91 14.01
N PHE A 134 24.67 -4.24 13.09
CA PHE A 134 24.33 -4.68 11.74
C PHE A 134 24.41 -6.20 11.62
N THR A 135 23.46 -6.78 10.92
CA THR A 135 23.52 -8.19 10.55
C THR A 135 23.23 -8.38 9.07
N PHE A 136 23.85 -9.40 8.49
CA PHE A 136 23.77 -9.69 7.07
C PHE A 136 23.26 -11.11 6.90
N GLN A 137 22.35 -11.31 5.95
CA GLN A 137 21.76 -12.62 5.65
C GLN A 137 21.77 -12.83 4.14
N GLN A 138 22.34 -13.94 3.68
CA GLN A 138 22.29 -14.30 2.27
C GLN A 138 20.95 -14.95 1.92
N PHE A 139 20.34 -14.53 0.81
CA PHE A 139 19.15 -15.16 0.27
C PHE A 139 19.49 -16.54 -0.29
N LYS A 140 19.04 -17.60 0.37
CA LYS A 140 19.17 -18.97 -0.15
C LYS A 140 18.12 -19.22 -1.24
N ILE A 141 18.49 -18.99 -2.51
CA ILE A 141 17.64 -19.32 -3.68
C ILE A 141 18.05 -20.71 -4.19
N GLU A 142 17.56 -21.75 -3.52
CA GLU A 142 17.88 -23.14 -3.84
C GLU A 142 16.63 -24.00 -3.63
N GLY A 143 16.41 -24.99 -4.51
CA GLY A 143 15.28 -25.92 -4.40
C GLY A 143 13.93 -25.20 -4.37
N VAL A 144 13.20 -25.35 -3.26
CA VAL A 144 11.83 -24.83 -3.09
C VAL A 144 11.75 -23.31 -3.18
N THR A 145 12.73 -22.57 -2.67
CA THR A 145 12.72 -21.09 -2.76
C THR A 145 12.88 -20.63 -4.21
N GLN A 146 13.59 -21.40 -5.03
CA GLN A 146 13.68 -21.15 -6.46
C GLN A 146 12.37 -21.45 -7.18
N SER A 147 11.64 -22.51 -6.80
CA SER A 147 10.31 -22.79 -7.33
C SER A 147 9.32 -21.66 -7.04
N PHE A 148 9.31 -21.12 -5.81
CA PHE A 148 8.51 -19.95 -5.48
C PHE A 148 8.95 -18.69 -6.23
N LEU A 149 10.26 -18.47 -6.41
CA LEU A 149 10.77 -17.35 -7.19
C LEU A 149 10.28 -17.41 -8.64
N GLN A 150 10.31 -18.58 -9.27
CA GLN A 150 9.80 -18.79 -10.64
C GLN A 150 8.30 -18.47 -10.74
N GLU A 151 7.51 -18.83 -9.75
CA GLU A 151 6.08 -18.49 -9.69
C GLU A 151 5.85 -16.98 -9.62
N TYR A 152 6.63 -16.26 -8.80
CA TYR A 152 6.59 -14.80 -8.79
C TYR A 152 6.97 -14.21 -10.15
N GLU A 153 8.04 -14.71 -10.78
CA GLU A 153 8.50 -14.25 -12.09
C GLU A 153 7.43 -14.47 -13.17
N ASN A 154 6.80 -15.64 -13.19
CA ASN A 154 5.76 -15.99 -14.14
C ASN A 154 4.53 -15.08 -14.01
N SER A 155 4.00 -14.94 -12.79
CA SER A 155 2.71 -14.26 -12.60
C SER A 155 2.84 -12.75 -12.45
N LEU A 156 3.87 -12.25 -11.74
CA LEU A 156 4.05 -10.81 -11.47
C LEU A 156 4.93 -10.11 -12.52
N LEU A 157 5.90 -10.81 -13.10
CA LEU A 157 6.87 -10.24 -14.06
C LEU A 157 6.66 -10.72 -15.50
N ASN A 158 5.55 -11.41 -15.77
CA ASN A 158 5.19 -11.96 -17.08
C ASN A 158 6.31 -12.87 -17.65
N GLY A 159 6.87 -13.74 -16.81
CA GLY A 159 7.92 -14.69 -17.18
C GLY A 159 9.33 -14.08 -17.30
N LYS A 160 9.49 -12.78 -17.00
CA LYS A 160 10.82 -12.16 -16.92
C LYS A 160 11.46 -12.49 -15.60
N LYS A 161 12.77 -12.80 -15.63
CA LYS A 161 13.55 -13.02 -14.42
C LYS A 161 13.53 -11.79 -13.51
N ALA A 162 13.35 -12.02 -12.22
CA ALA A 162 13.48 -10.99 -11.21
C ALA A 162 14.93 -10.50 -11.22
N PRO A 163 15.17 -9.17 -11.19
CA PRO A 163 16.53 -8.65 -11.16
C PRO A 163 17.28 -9.09 -9.90
N ASN A 164 16.56 -9.25 -8.78
CA ASN A 164 16.95 -10.00 -7.59
C ASN A 164 15.81 -10.01 -6.54
N VAL A 165 15.96 -10.83 -5.50
CA VAL A 165 14.96 -11.01 -4.42
C VAL A 165 14.71 -9.72 -3.62
N PRO A 166 15.74 -8.94 -3.18
CA PRO A 166 15.53 -7.64 -2.55
C PRO A 166 14.64 -6.70 -3.35
N LYS A 167 14.88 -6.57 -4.66
CA LYS A 167 14.09 -5.70 -5.54
C LYS A 167 12.65 -6.18 -5.69
N LEU A 168 12.43 -7.50 -5.78
CA LEU A 168 11.09 -8.08 -5.81
C LEU A 168 10.32 -7.74 -4.53
N PHE A 169 10.93 -7.98 -3.36
CA PHE A 169 10.36 -7.61 -2.08
C PHE A 169 10.04 -6.11 -2.01
N GLN A 170 10.98 -5.28 -2.45
CA GLN A 170 10.84 -3.83 -2.41
C GLN A 170 9.68 -3.32 -3.26
N ALA A 171 9.53 -3.83 -4.49
CA ALA A 171 8.41 -3.44 -5.35
C ALA A 171 7.05 -3.74 -4.68
N MET A 172 6.94 -4.90 -4.01
CA MET A 172 5.73 -5.26 -3.26
C MET A 172 5.58 -4.43 -1.98
N ALA A 173 6.66 -4.15 -1.26
CA ALA A 173 6.63 -3.38 -0.02
C ALA A 173 6.20 -1.92 -0.27
N VAL A 174 6.70 -1.27 -1.34
CA VAL A 174 6.28 0.07 -1.76
C VAL A 174 4.79 0.06 -2.10
N PHE A 175 4.34 -0.91 -2.90
CA PHE A 175 2.92 -1.08 -3.20
C PHE A 175 2.07 -1.16 -1.93
N MET A 176 2.50 -1.91 -0.92
CA MET A 176 1.77 -2.07 0.35
C MET A 176 1.83 -0.83 1.26
N GLN A 177 2.84 0.04 1.12
CA GLN A 177 2.90 1.32 1.84
C GLN A 177 1.87 2.31 1.29
N ASP A 178 1.73 2.35 -0.04
CA ASP A 178 0.92 3.31 -0.79
C ASP A 178 -0.59 3.03 -0.76
N ILE A 179 -1.03 1.87 -0.26
CA ILE A 179 -2.46 1.57 -0.17
C ILE A 179 -3.18 2.51 0.82
N PRO A 180 -4.44 2.92 0.55
CA PRO A 180 -5.22 3.77 1.45
C PRO A 180 -5.43 3.15 2.85
N PRO A 181 -5.59 3.97 3.91
CA PRO A 181 -5.86 3.47 5.26
C PRO A 181 -7.05 2.49 5.35
N TYR A 182 -8.13 2.73 4.62
CA TYR A 182 -9.27 1.81 4.48
C TYR A 182 -8.83 0.41 4.06
N THR A 183 -8.02 0.32 3.00
CA THR A 183 -7.49 -0.96 2.47
C THR A 183 -6.61 -1.68 3.49
N LYS A 184 -5.90 -0.93 4.36
CA LYS A 184 -5.05 -1.51 5.41
C LYS A 184 -5.82 -2.27 6.48
N GLN A 185 -7.15 -2.07 6.59
CA GLN A 185 -7.97 -2.63 7.67
C GLN A 185 -9.23 -3.36 7.22
N THR A 186 -9.70 -3.16 5.99
CA THR A 186 -10.96 -3.75 5.52
C THR A 186 -10.98 -5.28 5.53
N LYS A 187 -12.11 -5.87 5.88
CA LYS A 187 -12.42 -7.30 5.75
C LYS A 187 -13.27 -7.60 4.51
N ASN A 188 -13.62 -6.59 3.72
CA ASN A 188 -14.39 -6.71 2.48
C ASN A 188 -13.54 -7.17 1.27
N ILE A 189 -12.53 -7.98 1.54
CA ILE A 189 -11.66 -8.67 0.59
C ILE A 189 -11.54 -10.14 1.01
N SER A 190 -11.14 -11.03 0.11
CA SER A 190 -10.99 -12.46 0.39
C SER A 190 -10.08 -12.73 1.59
N GLU A 191 -10.34 -13.82 2.32
CA GLU A 191 -9.51 -14.20 3.48
C GLU A 191 -8.03 -14.36 3.12
N VAL A 192 -7.74 -14.86 1.91
CA VAL A 192 -6.37 -14.98 1.40
C VAL A 192 -5.75 -13.60 1.23
N ALA A 193 -6.46 -12.64 0.63
CA ALA A 193 -5.97 -11.27 0.49
C ALA A 193 -5.75 -10.58 1.85
N GLN A 194 -6.61 -10.85 2.84
CA GLN A 194 -6.41 -10.37 4.23
C GLN A 194 -5.11 -10.94 4.81
N LYS A 195 -4.89 -12.26 4.71
CA LYS A 195 -3.67 -12.92 5.21
C LYS A 195 -2.41 -12.39 4.50
N VAL A 196 -2.47 -12.19 3.18
CA VAL A 196 -1.38 -11.59 2.40
C VAL A 196 -1.06 -10.18 2.89
N ARG A 197 -2.07 -9.32 3.04
CA ARG A 197 -1.88 -7.96 3.58
C ARG A 197 -1.24 -7.98 4.97
N ASP A 198 -1.74 -8.83 5.85
CA ASP A 198 -1.29 -8.90 7.23
C ASP A 198 0.13 -9.49 7.33
N ALA A 199 0.51 -10.38 6.41
CA ALA A 199 1.88 -10.87 6.28
C ALA A 199 2.86 -9.72 5.99
N PHE A 200 2.53 -8.80 5.09
CA PHE A 200 3.35 -7.60 4.85
C PHE A 200 3.45 -6.70 6.08
N LYS A 201 2.33 -6.45 6.77
CA LYS A 201 2.28 -5.57 7.95
C LYS A 201 3.19 -6.05 9.10
N ASN A 202 3.25 -7.37 9.31
CA ASN A 202 3.92 -7.95 10.48
C ASN A 202 5.32 -8.49 10.16
N ASN A 203 5.85 -8.23 8.96
CA ASN A 203 7.10 -8.81 8.53
C ASN A 203 8.32 -7.94 8.78
N LYS A 204 9.41 -8.58 9.21
CA LYS A 204 10.71 -7.96 9.47
C LYS A 204 11.81 -8.42 8.51
N SER A 205 11.60 -9.50 7.74
CA SER A 205 12.60 -10.10 6.86
C SER A 205 12.02 -10.37 5.46
N PRO A 206 12.63 -9.85 4.38
CA PRO A 206 12.17 -10.13 3.02
C PRO A 206 12.11 -11.61 2.67
N GLN A 207 13.11 -12.38 3.11
CA GLN A 207 13.21 -13.82 2.83
C GLN A 207 12.08 -14.58 3.50
N ASP A 208 11.83 -14.27 4.79
CA ASP A 208 10.74 -14.85 5.57
C ASP A 208 9.37 -14.54 4.95
N LEU A 209 9.19 -13.31 4.45
CA LEU A 209 7.95 -12.93 3.78
C LEU A 209 7.73 -13.70 2.48
N LEU A 210 8.70 -13.61 1.57
CA LEU A 210 8.55 -14.09 0.21
C LEU A 210 8.45 -15.60 0.13
N PHE A 211 9.18 -16.34 0.97
CA PHE A 211 9.34 -17.78 0.82
C PHE A 211 8.71 -18.60 1.94
N ARG A 212 8.13 -17.97 2.96
CA ARG A 212 7.42 -18.66 4.03
C ARG A 212 6.05 -18.06 4.31
N LYS A 213 5.98 -16.80 4.76
CA LYS A 213 4.71 -16.19 5.17
C LYS A 213 3.70 -16.00 4.03
N LEU A 214 4.15 -15.58 2.84
CA LEU A 214 3.26 -15.44 1.68
C LEU A 214 2.76 -16.79 1.16
N PRO A 215 3.62 -17.81 0.95
CA PRO A 215 3.16 -19.16 0.67
C PRO A 215 2.12 -19.66 1.69
N GLU A 216 2.42 -19.58 2.99
CA GLU A 216 1.51 -19.97 4.07
C GLU A 216 0.18 -19.20 4.01
N ALA A 217 0.22 -17.89 3.80
CA ALA A 217 -0.97 -17.03 3.69
C ALA A 217 -1.86 -17.41 2.50
N CYS A 218 -1.24 -17.85 1.39
CA CYS A 218 -1.92 -18.30 0.18
C CYS A 218 -2.32 -19.77 0.20
N GLY A 219 -1.98 -20.53 1.26
CA GLY A 219 -2.30 -21.96 1.38
C GLY A 219 -1.34 -22.88 0.59
N PHE A 220 -0.14 -22.40 0.28
CA PHE A 220 0.92 -23.15 -0.38
C PHE A 220 2.02 -23.54 0.61
N ASP A 221 2.72 -24.63 0.31
CA ASP A 221 3.80 -25.15 1.13
C ASP A 221 4.99 -25.58 0.26
N LYS A 222 5.98 -26.21 0.88
CA LYS A 222 7.18 -26.67 0.18
C LYS A 222 6.93 -27.77 -0.87
N ASN A 223 5.80 -28.47 -0.79
CA ASN A 223 5.44 -29.59 -1.64
C ASN A 223 4.52 -29.16 -2.80
N ASN A 224 3.83 -28.03 -2.65
CA ASN A 224 2.95 -27.47 -3.66
C ASN A 224 3.28 -25.99 -3.89
N THR A 225 4.01 -25.70 -4.96
CA THR A 225 4.35 -24.32 -5.34
C THR A 225 3.57 -23.83 -6.56
N LYS A 226 2.99 -24.72 -7.37
CA LYS A 226 2.43 -24.37 -8.67
C LYS A 226 1.14 -23.57 -8.54
N GLY A 227 1.06 -22.42 -9.20
CA GLY A 227 -0.09 -21.51 -9.15
C GLY A 227 -0.05 -20.54 -7.97
N PHE A 228 0.97 -20.61 -7.13
CA PHE A 228 1.20 -19.67 -6.03
C PHE A 228 1.28 -18.23 -6.54
N GLY A 229 2.02 -18.01 -7.64
CA GLY A 229 2.22 -16.68 -8.20
C GLY A 229 0.90 -16.01 -8.60
N ASP A 230 -0.03 -16.79 -9.13
CA ASP A 230 -1.34 -16.29 -9.56
C ASP A 230 -2.22 -15.91 -8.37
N VAL A 231 -2.19 -16.71 -7.29
CA VAL A 231 -2.93 -16.41 -6.06
C VAL A 231 -2.40 -15.14 -5.40
N VAL A 232 -1.07 -14.95 -5.37
CA VAL A 232 -0.46 -13.70 -4.88
C VAL A 232 -0.88 -12.52 -5.76
N LYS A 233 -0.80 -12.66 -7.09
CA LYS A 233 -1.20 -11.61 -8.03
C LYS A 233 -2.65 -11.19 -7.83
N GLN A 234 -3.56 -12.17 -7.73
CA GLN A 234 -4.97 -11.92 -7.49
C GLN A 234 -5.21 -11.22 -6.15
N SER A 235 -4.52 -11.67 -5.10
CA SER A 235 -4.59 -11.05 -3.77
C SER A 235 -4.13 -9.59 -3.79
N LEU A 236 -3.00 -9.30 -4.44
CA LEU A 236 -2.49 -7.93 -4.58
C LEU A 236 -3.44 -7.05 -5.41
N GLN A 237 -4.03 -7.59 -6.48
CA GLN A 237 -5.04 -6.88 -7.28
C GLN A 237 -6.30 -6.58 -6.47
N GLU A 238 -6.76 -7.53 -5.65
CA GLU A 238 -7.91 -7.34 -4.78
C GLU A 238 -7.64 -6.25 -3.73
N ILE A 239 -6.48 -6.29 -3.07
CA ILE A 239 -6.01 -5.25 -2.15
C ILE A 239 -5.98 -3.89 -2.86
N LYS A 240 -5.36 -3.81 -4.05
CA LYS A 240 -5.28 -2.57 -4.85
C LYS A 240 -6.66 -1.97 -5.12
N ASN A 241 -7.62 -2.82 -5.47
CA ASN A 241 -8.95 -2.40 -5.92
C ASN A 241 -9.97 -2.24 -4.78
N ALA A 242 -9.64 -2.66 -3.56
CA ALA A 242 -10.57 -2.66 -2.42
C ALA A 242 -11.21 -1.29 -2.17
N TYR A 243 -10.42 -0.22 -2.19
CA TYR A 243 -10.91 1.15 -2.01
C TYR A 243 -11.88 1.58 -3.12
N ASN A 244 -11.48 1.40 -4.38
CA ASN A 244 -12.32 1.75 -5.53
C ASN A 244 -13.61 0.92 -5.58
N LYS A 245 -13.54 -0.35 -5.17
CA LYS A 245 -14.71 -1.23 -5.03
C LYS A 245 -15.67 -0.72 -3.96
N MET A 246 -15.15 -0.30 -2.80
CA MET A 246 -15.97 0.31 -1.75
C MET A 246 -16.70 1.55 -2.24
N ILE A 247 -16.01 2.48 -2.91
CA ILE A 247 -16.66 3.68 -3.50
C ILE A 247 -17.71 3.28 -4.55
N SER A 248 -17.39 2.33 -5.42
CA SER A 248 -18.30 1.86 -6.46
C SER A 248 -19.57 1.24 -5.88
N ASN A 249 -19.46 0.51 -4.75
CA ASN A 249 -20.62 -0.03 -4.04
C ASN A 249 -21.52 1.07 -3.49
N GLN A 250 -20.96 2.21 -3.04
CA GLN A 250 -21.77 3.35 -2.60
C GLN A 250 -22.54 3.98 -3.77
N ILE A 251 -21.88 4.11 -4.93
CA ILE A 251 -22.49 4.67 -6.16
C ILE A 251 -23.58 3.74 -6.73
N LEU A 252 -23.43 2.43 -6.52
CA LEU A 252 -24.41 1.45 -6.98
C LEU A 252 -25.76 1.64 -6.26
N ILE A 253 -25.75 1.99 -4.96
CA ILE A 253 -26.97 2.35 -4.21
C ILE A 253 -27.69 3.55 -4.86
N LEU A 254 -26.93 4.56 -5.28
CA LEU A 254 -27.48 5.75 -5.95
C LEU A 254 -28.09 5.37 -7.30
N SER A 255 -27.39 4.52 -8.05
CA SER A 255 -27.83 4.05 -9.37
C SER A 255 -29.14 3.27 -9.27
N GLU A 256 -29.26 2.37 -8.29
CA GLU A 256 -30.49 1.62 -8.01
C GLU A 256 -31.65 2.55 -7.66
N LYS A 257 -31.42 3.57 -6.81
CA LYS A 257 -32.47 4.53 -6.43
C LYS A 257 -32.96 5.38 -7.60
N PHE A 258 -32.12 5.61 -8.59
CA PHE A 258 -32.47 6.36 -9.79
C PHE A 258 -32.88 5.47 -10.98
N ASN A 259 -32.99 4.15 -10.78
CA ASN A 259 -33.29 3.17 -11.85
C ASN A 259 -32.33 3.28 -13.06
N ILE A 260 -31.04 3.46 -12.81
CA ILE A 260 -30.01 3.57 -13.86
C ILE A 260 -29.43 2.19 -14.15
N GLU A 261 -29.87 1.56 -15.25
CA GLU A 261 -29.56 0.16 -15.57
C GLU A 261 -28.14 -0.11 -16.12
N LYS A 262 -27.46 0.91 -16.68
CA LYS A 262 -26.15 0.71 -17.37
C LYS A 262 -24.97 1.13 -16.49
N LEU A 263 -24.25 0.14 -15.93
CA LEU A 263 -23.11 0.34 -15.02
C LEU A 263 -21.95 1.14 -15.64
N GLU A 264 -21.62 0.91 -16.91
CA GLU A 264 -20.48 1.56 -17.60
C GLU A 264 -20.63 3.09 -17.73
N GLN A 265 -21.85 3.62 -17.62
CA GLN A 265 -22.15 5.06 -17.65
C GLN A 265 -22.83 5.54 -16.36
N ALA A 266 -22.91 4.69 -15.32
CA ALA A 266 -23.69 4.96 -14.14
C ALA A 266 -23.18 6.19 -13.39
N LYS A 267 -21.85 6.32 -13.18
CA LYS A 267 -21.25 7.47 -12.49
C LYS A 267 -21.67 8.83 -13.07
N GLY A 268 -21.57 8.98 -14.39
CA GLY A 268 -21.94 10.23 -15.07
C GLY A 268 -23.44 10.53 -14.97
N LYS A 269 -24.29 9.54 -15.22
CA LYS A 269 -25.76 9.70 -15.15
C LYS A 269 -26.24 9.97 -13.72
N VAL A 270 -25.68 9.28 -12.74
CA VAL A 270 -25.94 9.51 -11.31
C VAL A 270 -25.56 10.95 -10.96
N LYS A 271 -24.36 11.41 -11.35
CA LYS A 271 -23.96 12.81 -11.15
C LYS A 271 -24.97 13.77 -11.77
N THR A 272 -25.36 13.59 -13.03
CA THR A 272 -26.33 14.49 -13.69
C THR A 272 -27.64 14.58 -12.91
N LYS A 273 -28.16 13.44 -12.44
CA LYS A 273 -29.39 13.40 -11.63
C LYS A 273 -29.22 14.10 -10.28
N LEU A 274 -28.11 13.85 -9.59
CA LEU A 274 -27.80 14.48 -8.31
C LEU A 274 -27.64 16.00 -8.43
N VAL A 275 -26.93 16.48 -9.46
CA VAL A 275 -26.78 17.90 -9.74
C VAL A 275 -28.13 18.54 -10.05
N GLU A 276 -28.96 17.89 -10.88
CA GLU A 276 -30.32 18.31 -11.16
C GLU A 276 -31.14 18.46 -9.86
N TYR A 277 -31.14 17.46 -8.98
CA TYR A 277 -31.80 17.54 -7.68
C TYR A 277 -31.25 18.66 -6.80
N GLY A 278 -29.92 18.77 -6.68
CA GLY A 278 -29.25 19.76 -5.83
C GLY A 278 -29.58 21.19 -6.22
N GLN A 279 -29.54 21.51 -7.52
CA GLN A 279 -29.88 22.83 -8.05
C GLN A 279 -31.37 23.16 -7.87
N ASN A 280 -32.22 22.15 -7.98
CA ASN A 280 -33.66 22.28 -7.92
C ASN A 280 -34.24 22.46 -6.51
N LEU A 281 -33.51 21.99 -5.48
CA LEU A 281 -34.00 21.89 -4.10
C LEU A 281 -33.35 22.88 -3.12
N GLN A 282 -32.54 23.83 -3.59
CA GLN A 282 -31.81 24.78 -2.74
C GLN A 282 -32.71 25.54 -1.74
N THR A 283 -33.97 25.78 -2.08
CA THR A 283 -34.95 26.50 -1.25
C THR A 283 -35.94 25.59 -0.50
N TYR A 284 -35.83 24.27 -0.64
CA TYR A 284 -36.80 23.28 -0.13
C TYR A 284 -36.29 22.50 1.11
N SER A 285 -35.23 22.98 1.77
CA SER A 285 -34.65 22.36 2.97
C SER A 285 -34.83 23.23 4.22
N THR A 286 -34.99 22.59 5.37
CA THR A 286 -35.25 23.27 6.65
C THR A 286 -34.18 23.04 7.72
N ASP A 287 -33.44 21.92 7.65
CA ASP A 287 -32.35 21.61 8.56
C ASP A 287 -30.99 21.77 7.89
N GLU A 288 -29.98 22.08 8.70
CA GLU A 288 -28.62 22.41 8.24
C GLU A 288 -27.96 21.22 7.51
N GLU A 289 -28.19 20.00 7.98
CA GLU A 289 -27.60 18.77 7.43
C GLU A 289 -28.13 18.48 6.02
N THR A 290 -29.46 18.50 5.84
CA THR A 290 -30.10 18.31 4.53
C THR A 290 -29.75 19.43 3.56
N THR A 291 -29.67 20.68 4.04
CA THR A 291 -29.28 21.83 3.21
C THR A 291 -27.85 21.69 2.71
N ASN A 292 -26.93 21.29 3.60
CA ASN A 292 -25.54 21.04 3.24
C ASN A 292 -25.43 19.89 2.21
N PHE A 293 -26.16 18.80 2.40
CA PHE A 293 -26.16 17.68 1.47
C PHE A 293 -26.71 18.09 0.08
N ILE A 294 -27.83 18.84 0.02
CA ILE A 294 -28.40 19.37 -1.23
C ILE A 294 -27.42 20.28 -1.97
N ASN A 295 -26.78 21.19 -1.24
CA ASN A 295 -25.77 22.09 -1.83
C ASN A 295 -24.61 21.29 -2.44
N ILE A 296 -24.07 20.34 -1.68
CA ILE A 296 -22.93 19.52 -2.11
C ILE A 296 -23.26 18.66 -3.34
N ILE A 297 -24.43 18.04 -3.40
CA ILE A 297 -24.78 17.27 -4.60
C ILE A 297 -25.05 18.17 -5.82
N GLY A 298 -25.42 19.43 -5.60
CA GLY A 298 -25.68 20.45 -6.64
C GLY A 298 -24.42 21.06 -7.25
N GLU A 299 -23.25 20.84 -6.65
CA GLU A 299 -21.96 21.33 -7.16
C GLU A 299 -21.54 20.56 -8.42
N ASP A 300 -21.15 21.29 -9.47
CA ASP A 300 -20.76 20.66 -10.74
C ASP A 300 -19.23 20.53 -10.89
N PHE A 301 -18.64 19.51 -10.25
CA PHE A 301 -17.21 19.21 -10.37
C PHE A 301 -16.89 18.40 -11.62
N THR A 302 -15.87 18.80 -12.40
CA THR A 302 -15.44 18.07 -13.61
C THR A 302 -14.92 16.66 -13.31
N ASN A 303 -14.23 16.46 -12.18
CA ASN A 303 -13.69 15.16 -11.79
C ASN A 303 -14.74 14.34 -11.04
N LEU A 304 -15.15 13.20 -11.63
CA LEU A 304 -16.18 12.31 -11.07
C LEU A 304 -15.78 11.68 -9.73
N ASP A 305 -14.52 11.24 -9.60
CA ASP A 305 -14.08 10.59 -8.36
C ASP A 305 -14.05 11.59 -7.20
N TYR A 306 -13.56 12.81 -7.46
CA TYR A 306 -13.61 13.90 -6.48
C TYR A 306 -15.05 14.27 -6.10
N TYR A 307 -15.96 14.37 -7.09
CA TYR A 307 -17.38 14.65 -6.84
C TYR A 307 -18.01 13.64 -5.88
N PHE A 308 -17.82 12.34 -6.14
CA PHE A 308 -18.36 11.30 -5.26
C PHE A 308 -17.67 11.26 -3.90
N GLU A 309 -16.36 11.46 -3.82
CA GLU A 309 -15.67 11.59 -2.54
C GLU A 309 -16.24 12.76 -1.71
N HIS A 310 -16.52 13.91 -2.34
CA HIS A 310 -17.11 15.08 -1.67
C HIS A 310 -18.50 14.79 -1.08
N ILE A 311 -19.36 14.11 -1.85
CA ILE A 311 -20.67 13.63 -1.36
C ILE A 311 -20.50 12.68 -0.18
N LEU A 312 -19.58 11.73 -0.27
CA LEU A 312 -19.38 10.76 0.79
C LEU A 312 -18.80 11.40 2.07
N ILE A 313 -17.96 12.42 1.92
CA ILE A 313 -17.46 13.23 3.04
C ILE A 313 -18.62 13.95 3.73
N SER A 314 -19.58 14.51 2.99
CA SER A 314 -20.69 15.23 3.61
C SER A 314 -21.62 14.34 4.44
N VAL A 315 -21.70 13.06 4.12
CA VAL A 315 -22.54 12.08 4.84
C VAL A 315 -21.89 11.59 6.15
N ASN A 316 -20.56 11.53 6.21
CA ASN A 316 -19.83 10.94 7.35
C ASN A 316 -18.84 11.88 8.05
N ASN A 317 -18.67 13.11 7.55
CA ASN A 317 -17.65 14.07 8.00
C ASN A 317 -16.23 13.48 8.07
N LYS A 318 -15.92 12.50 7.21
CA LYS A 318 -14.66 11.76 7.21
C LYS A 318 -14.31 11.32 5.80
N HIS A 319 -13.04 11.48 5.41
CA HIS A 319 -12.57 11.08 4.09
C HIS A 319 -12.74 9.56 3.87
N PRO A 320 -13.28 9.09 2.72
CA PRO A 320 -13.52 7.66 2.47
C PRO A 320 -12.28 6.77 2.60
N LYS A 321 -11.11 7.33 2.31
CA LYS A 321 -9.80 6.67 2.52
C LYS A 321 -9.53 6.26 3.96
N GLU A 322 -10.17 6.87 4.95
CA GLU A 322 -9.95 6.60 6.38
C GLU A 322 -11.05 5.73 7.01
N TRP A 323 -12.04 5.34 6.22
CA TRP A 323 -13.19 4.60 6.72
C TRP A 323 -12.81 3.21 7.26
N THR A 324 -13.60 2.73 8.19
CA THR A 324 -13.72 1.32 8.57
C THR A 324 -14.82 0.65 7.75
N ASP A 325 -14.95 -0.68 7.84
CA ASP A 325 -16.10 -1.36 7.22
C ASP A 325 -17.43 -0.90 7.86
N THR A 326 -17.44 -0.65 9.17
CA THR A 326 -18.59 -0.08 9.88
C THR A 326 -18.96 1.31 9.36
N ASP A 327 -17.98 2.17 9.09
CA ASP A 327 -18.21 3.48 8.48
C ASP A 327 -18.87 3.31 7.09
N SER A 328 -18.37 2.37 6.28
CA SER A 328 -18.93 2.07 4.96
C SER A 328 -20.38 1.59 5.02
N ASP A 329 -20.74 0.78 6.02
CA ASP A 329 -22.12 0.30 6.22
C ASP A 329 -23.06 1.41 6.72
N LEU A 330 -22.57 2.25 7.65
CA LEU A 330 -23.32 3.40 8.14
C LEU A 330 -23.61 4.41 7.02
N VAL A 331 -22.60 4.72 6.21
CA VAL A 331 -22.77 5.63 5.07
C VAL A 331 -23.72 5.06 4.04
N LYS A 332 -23.67 3.76 3.77
CA LYS A 332 -24.63 3.09 2.89
C LYS A 332 -26.08 3.31 3.34
N GLN A 333 -26.35 3.22 4.64
CA GLN A 333 -27.69 3.48 5.19
C GLN A 333 -28.08 4.96 5.05
N LYS A 334 -27.24 5.86 5.57
CA LYS A 334 -27.48 7.32 5.51
C LYS A 334 -27.64 7.84 4.09
N LEU A 335 -26.80 7.39 3.17
CA LEU A 335 -26.87 7.78 1.76
C LEU A 335 -28.20 7.33 1.14
N SER A 336 -28.67 6.12 1.45
CA SER A 336 -29.99 5.69 0.98
C SER A 336 -31.14 6.51 1.58
N GLU A 337 -31.03 6.99 2.83
CA GLU A 337 -32.05 7.81 3.49
C GLU A 337 -32.08 9.21 2.90
N ASN A 338 -30.92 9.86 2.78
CA ASN A 338 -30.78 11.19 2.22
C ASN A 338 -31.30 11.25 0.77
N ILE A 339 -31.02 10.23 -0.04
CA ILE A 339 -31.52 10.18 -1.43
C ILE A 339 -33.04 9.98 -1.49
N LYS A 340 -33.62 9.16 -0.60
CA LYS A 340 -35.09 9.04 -0.51
C LYS A 340 -35.71 10.38 -0.11
N LEU A 341 -35.11 11.08 0.84
CA LEU A 341 -35.57 12.41 1.26
C LEU A 341 -35.55 13.37 0.08
N ILE A 342 -34.45 13.44 -0.66
CA ILE A 342 -34.32 14.30 -1.85
C ILE A 342 -35.36 13.99 -2.92
N ILE A 343 -35.57 12.71 -3.24
CA ILE A 343 -36.61 12.30 -4.21
C ILE A 343 -38.00 12.75 -3.74
N ASN A 344 -38.30 12.61 -2.45
CA ASN A 344 -39.59 13.04 -1.90
C ASN A 344 -39.74 14.57 -1.89
N LEU A 345 -38.68 15.31 -1.57
CA LEU A 345 -38.67 16.77 -1.65
C LEU A 345 -38.90 17.25 -3.09
N ASP A 346 -38.29 16.59 -4.07
CA ASP A 346 -38.50 16.93 -5.49
C ASP A 346 -39.93 16.64 -5.95
N LYS A 347 -40.56 15.56 -5.47
CA LYS A 347 -42.00 15.32 -5.69
C LYS A 347 -42.82 16.48 -5.15
N VAL A 348 -42.61 16.88 -3.89
CA VAL A 348 -43.31 18.01 -3.26
C VAL A 348 -43.12 19.31 -4.05
N ARG A 349 -41.89 19.61 -4.47
CA ARG A 349 -41.58 20.73 -5.36
C ARG A 349 -42.37 20.66 -6.67
N SER A 350 -42.41 19.49 -7.31
CA SER A 350 -43.12 19.31 -8.58
C SER A 350 -44.63 19.57 -8.46
N TYR A 351 -45.24 19.20 -7.32
CA TYR A 351 -46.64 19.51 -7.02
C TYR A 351 -46.85 21.01 -6.81
N HIS A 352 -45.98 21.67 -6.04
CA HIS A 352 -46.02 23.13 -5.86
C HIS A 352 -45.88 23.91 -7.16
N SER A 353 -45.16 23.36 -8.15
CA SER A 353 -44.96 24.01 -9.46
C SER A 353 -46.12 23.85 -10.45
N LYS A 354 -47.07 22.93 -10.20
CA LYS A 354 -48.11 22.53 -11.16
C LYS A 354 -49.53 23.00 -10.84
N ASP A 355 -49.80 23.57 -9.66
CA ASP A 355 -51.11 24.14 -9.27
C ASP A 355 -52.36 23.25 -9.54
N GLU A 356 -52.23 21.92 -9.62
CA GLU A 356 -53.37 20.99 -9.79
C GLU A 356 -53.26 19.77 -8.86
N LEU A 357 -54.11 19.71 -7.84
CA LEU A 357 -54.41 18.50 -7.05
C LEU A 357 -55.65 17.84 -7.65
N THR A 358 -55.49 16.67 -8.30
CA THR A 358 -56.61 16.00 -8.99
C THR A 358 -56.86 14.55 -8.56
N ASP A 359 -56.00 13.93 -7.75
CA ASP A 359 -56.17 12.54 -7.27
C ASP A 359 -56.78 12.46 -5.84
N PRO A 360 -57.88 11.73 -5.62
CA PRO A 360 -58.50 11.52 -4.30
C PRO A 360 -57.59 10.90 -3.23
N GLN A 361 -56.61 10.05 -3.58
CA GLN A 361 -55.64 9.53 -2.61
C GLN A 361 -54.59 10.59 -2.24
N GLU A 362 -54.27 11.50 -3.17
CA GLU A 362 -53.36 12.64 -2.93
C GLU A 362 -54.05 13.74 -2.11
N ILE A 363 -55.36 13.91 -2.30
CA ILE A 363 -56.23 14.74 -1.45
C ILE A 363 -56.29 14.16 -0.02
N ALA A 364 -56.38 12.84 0.18
CA ALA A 364 -56.41 12.25 1.52
C ALA A 364 -55.08 12.43 2.32
N ILE A 365 -53.94 12.55 1.63
CA ILE A 365 -52.65 12.90 2.23
C ILE A 365 -52.61 14.40 2.58
N MET A 366 -53.20 15.26 1.73
CA MET A 366 -53.32 16.72 1.95
C MET A 366 -54.41 17.11 2.98
N GLU A 367 -55.54 16.41 3.07
CA GLU A 367 -56.67 16.70 3.98
C GLU A 367 -56.32 16.41 5.44
N ASN A 368 -55.43 15.45 5.70
CA ASN A 368 -54.83 15.28 7.03
C ASN A 368 -53.84 16.43 7.40
N ILE A 369 -53.53 17.33 6.46
CA ILE A 369 -52.55 18.42 6.54
C ILE A 369 -53.24 19.80 6.53
N GLU A 370 -54.54 19.88 6.24
CA GLU A 370 -55.28 21.14 6.00
C GLU A 370 -55.82 21.82 7.27
N ILE A 371 -54.99 22.06 8.28
CA ILE A 371 -55.19 23.24 9.12
C ILE A 371 -53.80 23.77 9.50
N LEU A 372 -53.42 24.96 8.97
CA LEU A 372 -52.52 25.98 9.55
C LEU A 372 -51.37 26.49 8.63
N SER A 373 -51.04 27.77 8.85
CA SER A 373 -50.19 28.65 8.05
C SER A 373 -48.70 28.27 7.97
N ASN A 374 -47.97 28.90 7.04
CA ASN A 374 -46.64 28.52 6.53
C ASN A 374 -45.51 28.26 7.56
N ASN A 375 -45.52 28.86 8.75
CA ASN A 375 -44.54 28.55 9.80
C ASN A 375 -44.86 27.25 10.58
N ALA A 376 -46.09 26.74 10.47
CA ALA A 376 -46.52 25.48 11.09
C ALA A 376 -46.15 24.26 10.23
N LYS A 377 -46.13 24.39 8.89
CA LYS A 377 -45.69 23.35 7.93
C LYS A 377 -44.23 22.92 8.19
N ILE A 378 -43.36 23.89 8.46
CA ILE A 378 -41.95 23.67 8.84
C ILE A 378 -41.85 22.98 10.21
N ARG A 379 -42.65 23.40 11.20
CA ARG A 379 -42.71 22.76 12.54
C ARG A 379 -43.24 21.31 12.53
N LEU A 380 -44.10 20.93 11.58
CA LEU A 380 -44.67 19.59 11.49
C LEU A 380 -43.77 18.60 10.73
N ALA A 381 -43.03 19.06 9.72
CA ALA A 381 -41.92 18.29 9.14
C ALA A 381 -40.90 17.90 10.23
N THR A 382 -40.61 18.82 11.16
CA THR A 382 -39.80 18.55 12.36
C THR A 382 -40.46 17.57 13.36
N LYS A 383 -41.79 17.44 13.37
CA LYS A 383 -42.54 16.50 14.25
C LYS A 383 -42.69 15.10 13.62
N ILE A 384 -42.71 15.00 12.29
CA ILE A 384 -42.64 13.74 11.54
C ILE A 384 -41.24 13.12 11.69
N LEU A 385 -40.17 13.93 11.59
CA LEU A 385 -38.81 13.52 11.93
C LEU A 385 -38.67 13.00 13.38
N LYS A 386 -39.46 13.53 14.34
CA LYS A 386 -39.49 13.06 15.75
C LYS A 386 -40.40 11.86 16.04
N SER A 387 -41.46 11.62 15.27
CA SER A 387 -42.38 10.49 15.51
C SER A 387 -41.89 9.17 14.93
N VAL A 388 -41.04 9.23 13.90
CA VAL A 388 -40.24 8.08 13.43
C VAL A 388 -39.23 7.64 14.51
N SER A 389 -38.72 8.58 15.33
CA SER A 389 -37.86 8.27 16.48
C SER A 389 -38.57 7.50 17.61
N VAL A 390 -39.91 7.61 17.73
CA VAL A 390 -40.71 6.97 18.81
C VAL A 390 -41.20 5.56 18.42
N GLN A 391 -41.31 5.24 17.14
CA GLN A 391 -41.69 3.89 16.70
C GLN A 391 -40.58 2.85 16.85
N VAL A 392 -39.30 3.26 16.94
CA VAL A 392 -38.17 2.35 17.15
C VAL A 392 -38.11 1.81 18.59
N GLU A 393 -38.61 2.54 19.59
CA GLU A 393 -38.68 2.03 20.98
C GLU A 393 -39.81 1.02 21.21
N ARG A 394 -40.89 1.04 20.41
CA ARG A 394 -42.01 0.09 20.56
C ARG A 394 -41.77 -1.28 19.94
N VAL A 395 -40.77 -1.44 19.07
CA VAL A 395 -40.39 -2.74 18.49
C VAL A 395 -39.45 -3.53 19.40
N LYS A 396 -38.85 -2.90 20.44
CA LYS A 396 -37.97 -3.57 21.41
C LYS A 396 -38.69 -4.28 22.57
N ASN A 397 -39.99 -4.06 22.76
CA ASN A 397 -40.77 -4.65 23.85
C ASN A 397 -41.96 -5.51 23.35
N GLY A 398 -41.88 -6.04 22.12
CA GLY A 398 -42.88 -6.92 21.52
C GLY A 398 -42.35 -8.32 21.32
#